data_AF-A0A1I6THY1-F1
#
_entry.id   AF-A0A1I6THY1-F1
#
_cell.length_a   1.000
_cell.length_b   1.000
_cell.length_c   1.000
_cell.angle_alpha   90.00
_cell.angle_beta   90.00
_cell.angle_gamma   90.00
#
_symmetry.space_group_name_H-M   'P 1'
#
loop_
_entity.id
_entity.type
_entity.pdbx_description
1 polymer ?
#
loop_
_entity_poly.entity_id
_entity_poly.type
_entity_poly.pdbx_seq_one_letter_code
_entity_poly.pdbx_strand_id
1 'polypeptide(L)' 'MYLSLGIIEYEYMSADNGSERDMGGGIAIGLGLGVAIGVTMDELAMGIALGLVFGLAFDSIWAQRTE' A
#
# COMPACT_ATOMS: atom_id res chain seq x y z
N MET A 1 51.18 -26.63 9.75
CA MET A 1 50.34 -26.15 10.86
C MET A 1 49.12 -25.48 10.24
N TYR A 2 47.94 -26.05 10.49
CA TYR A 2 46.58 -25.78 10.02
C TYR A 2 46.33 -24.68 8.96
N LEU A 3 45.99 -25.21 7.79
CA LEU A 3 45.15 -24.71 6.69
C LEU A 3 44.52 -23.31 6.79
N SER A 4 44.69 -22.59 5.69
CA SER A 4 43.80 -21.54 5.19
C SER A 4 42.35 -22.03 5.09
N LEU A 5 41.43 -21.06 5.18
CA LEU A 5 39.99 -21.12 4.96
C LEU A 5 39.20 -21.81 6.07
N GLY A 6 38.20 -21.18 6.68
CA GLY A 6 37.36 -20.12 6.14
C GLY A 6 35.93 -20.56 6.37
N ILE A 7 35.24 -19.91 7.29
CA ILE A 7 33.78 -19.86 7.37
C ILE A 7 33.45 -18.71 8.33
N ILE A 8 33.48 -17.49 7.79
CA ILE A 8 32.63 -16.44 8.32
C ILE A 8 31.23 -16.88 7.89
N GLU A 9 30.41 -17.34 8.83
CA GLU A 9 28.97 -17.55 8.59
C GLU A 9 28.38 -16.19 8.27
N TYR A 10 28.25 -15.90 6.98
CA TYR A 10 27.40 -14.83 6.52
C TYR A 10 25.97 -15.30 6.74
N GLU A 11 25.38 -14.84 7.84
CA GLU A 11 23.94 -14.89 8.05
C GLU A 11 23.31 -14.18 6.86
N TYR A 12 22.73 -14.98 5.97
CA TYR A 12 22.07 -14.47 4.78
C TYR A 12 20.81 -13.78 5.27
N MET A 13 20.88 -12.45 5.39
CA MET A 13 19.68 -11.65 5.55
C MET A 13 18.92 -11.75 4.22
N SER A 14 17.97 -12.68 4.19
CA SER A 14 16.96 -12.76 3.14
C SER A 14 16.28 -11.41 3.08
N ALA A 15 16.50 -10.70 1.98
CA ALA A 15 15.68 -9.56 1.62
C ALA A 15 14.26 -10.11 1.46
N ASP A 16 13.46 -9.94 2.51
CA ASP A 16 12.01 -9.98 2.42
C ASP A 16 11.65 -8.88 1.43
N ASN A 17 11.56 -9.28 0.15
CA ASN A 17 10.71 -8.57 -0.78
C ASN A 17 9.30 -8.89 -0.31
N GLY A 18 8.90 -8.19 0.76
CA GLY A 18 7.52 -8.06 1.11
C GLY A 18 6.86 -7.66 -0.19
N SER A 19 6.14 -8.60 -0.81
CA SER A 19 5.13 -8.25 -1.76
C SER A 19 4.18 -7.40 -0.94
N GLU A 20 4.46 -6.09 -0.91
CA GLU A 20 3.60 -5.08 -0.34
C GLU A 20 2.29 -5.33 -1.06
N ARG A 21 1.40 -6.06 -0.37
CA ARG A 21 0.01 -6.12 -0.74
C ARG A 21 -0.36 -4.65 -0.79
N ASP A 22 -0.59 -4.13 -1.99
CA ASP A 22 -0.86 -2.72 -2.25
C ASP A 22 -2.19 -2.31 -1.57
N MET A 23 -2.25 -2.34 -0.24
CA MET A 23 -3.38 -1.95 0.60
C MET A 23 -3.56 -0.43 0.64
N GLY A 24 -2.74 0.30 -0.11
CA GLY A 24 -2.84 1.76 -0.26
C GLY A 24 -3.50 2.18 -1.57
N GLY A 25 -3.66 1.27 -2.55
CA GLY A 25 -4.09 1.62 -3.90
C GLY A 25 -5.50 2.21 -3.94
N GLY A 26 -6.44 1.58 -3.22
CA GLY A 26 -7.83 2.05 -3.14
C GLY A 26 -7.94 3.44 -2.51
N ILE A 27 -7.22 3.68 -1.41
CA ILE A 27 -7.21 4.96 -0.71
C ILE A 27 -6.59 6.06 -1.57
N ALA A 28 -5.49 5.79 -2.26
CA ALA A 28 -4.83 6.78 -3.13
C ALA A 28 -5.75 7.24 -4.26
N ILE A 29 -6.44 6.30 -4.92
CA ILE A 29 -7.40 6.61 -5.99
C ILE A 29 -8.61 7.35 -5.42
N GLY A 30 -9.19 6.83 -4.34
CA GLY A 30 -10.37 7.42 -3.71
C GLY A 30 -10.11 8.86 -3.24
N LEU A 31 -8.98 9.12 -2.60
CA LEU A 31 -8.63 10.43 -2.08
C LEU A 31 -8.31 11.43 -3.20
N GLY A 32 -7.59 11.01 -4.24
CA GLY A 32 -7.32 11.85 -5.41
C GLY A 32 -8.61 12.26 -6.14
N LEU A 33 -9.52 11.32 -6.35
CA LEU A 33 -10.82 11.57 -6.98
C LEU A 33 -11.72 12.46 -6.09
N GLY A 34 -11.78 12.16 -4.79
CA GLY A 34 -12.57 12.91 -3.83
C GLY A 34 -12.12 14.37 -3.70
N VAL A 35 -10.81 14.62 -3.67
CA VAL A 35 -10.25 15.97 -3.69
C VAL A 35 -10.63 16.70 -4.97
N ALA A 36 -10.50 16.07 -6.15
CA ALA A 36 -10.87 16.69 -7.41
C ALA A 36 -12.36 17.10 -7.44
N ILE A 37 -13.25 16.21 -7.01
CA ILE A 37 -14.69 16.48 -6.94
C ILE A 37 -14.98 17.59 -5.90
N GLY A 38 -14.38 17.50 -4.70
CA GLY A 38 -14.56 18.49 -3.64
C GLY A 38 -14.11 19.89 -4.06
N VAL A 39 -12.99 20.01 -4.78
CA VAL A 39 -12.52 21.28 -5.33
C VAL A 39 -13.51 21.82 -6.37
N THR A 40 -14.07 20.98 -7.24
CA THR A 40 -15.05 21.44 -8.24
C THR A 40 -16.39 21.88 -7.64
N MET A 41 -16.75 21.35 -6.47
CA MET A 41 -18.00 21.67 -5.77
C MET A 41 -17.85 22.77 -4.72
N ASP A 42 -16.65 23.36 -4.56
CA ASP A 42 -16.30 24.30 -3.48
C ASP A 42 -16.52 23.72 -2.07
N GLU A 43 -16.62 22.39 -1.96
CA GLU A 43 -16.95 21.67 -0.73
C GLU A 43 -15.95 20.52 -0.53
N LEU A 44 -14.72 20.91 -0.16
CA LEU A 44 -13.60 19.97 -0.03
C LEU A 44 -13.86 18.89 1.03
N ALA A 45 -14.54 19.23 2.11
CA ALA A 45 -14.87 18.31 3.19
C ALA A 45 -15.75 17.16 2.69
N MET A 46 -16.78 17.48 1.90
CA MET A 46 -17.66 16.47 1.30
C MET A 46 -16.90 15.61 0.28
N GLY A 47 -16.07 16.23 -0.57
CA GLY A 47 -15.26 15.52 -1.56
C GLY A 47 -14.29 14.52 -0.94
N ILE A 48 -13.54 14.92 0.08
CA ILE A 48 -12.61 14.03 0.81
C ILE A 48 -13.37 12.89 1.50
N ALA A 49 -14.50 13.18 2.14
CA ALA A 49 -15.31 12.16 2.81
C ALA A 49 -15.81 11.09 1.83
N LEU A 50 -16.37 11.51 0.68
CA LEU A 50 -16.82 10.60 -0.37
C LEU A 50 -15.66 9.82 -0.98
N GLY A 51 -14.55 10.50 -1.27
CA GLY A 51 -13.34 9.88 -1.82
C GLY A 51 -12.77 8.78 -0.92
N LEU A 52 -12.69 9.03 0.39
CA LEU A 52 -12.24 8.04 1.37
C LEU A 52 -13.19 6.85 1.46
N VAL A 53 -14.52 7.08 1.49
CA VAL A 53 -15.51 6.00 1.52
C VAL A 53 -15.38 5.10 0.29
N PHE A 54 -15.26 5.68 -0.91
CA PHE A 54 -15.06 4.90 -2.13
C PHE A 54 -13.71 4.19 -2.15
N GLY A 55 -12.63 4.85 -1.73
CA GLY A 55 -11.30 4.26 -1.70
C GLY A 55 -11.21 3.04 -0.78
N LEU A 56 -11.81 3.14 0.42
CA LEU A 56 -11.91 2.02 1.37
C LEU A 56 -12.82 0.90 0.85
N ALA A 57 -13.92 1.25 0.18
CA ALA A 57 -14.81 0.25 -0.42
C ALA A 57 -14.09 -0.57 -1.49
N PHE A 58 -13.34 0.08 -2.40
CA PHE A 58 -12.55 -0.62 -3.41
C PHE A 58 -11.45 -1.49 -2.80
N ASP A 59 -10.77 -0.99 -1.77
CA ASP A 59 -9.76 -1.75 -1.04
C ASP A 59 -10.38 -3.02 -0.41
N SER A 60 -11.55 -2.89 0.22
CA SER A 60 -12.26 -4.04 0.83
C SER A 60 -12.74 -5.08 -0.18
N ILE A 61 -13.11 -4.67 -1.40
CA ILE A 61 -13.56 -5.58 -2.47
C ILE A 61 -12.37 -6.35 -3.05
N TRP A 62 -11.23 -5.69 -3.23
CA TRP A 62 -10.02 -6.33 -3.72
C TRP A 62 -9.38 -7.23 -2.67
N ALA A 63 -9.41 -6.83 -1.40
CA ALA A 63 -8.92 -7.64 -0.29
C ALA A 63 -9.63 -9.00 -0.21
N GLN A 64 -10.96 -9.02 -0.42
CA GLN A 64 -11.78 -10.25 -0.42
C GLN A 64 -11.48 -11.21 -1.58
N ARG A 65 -10.82 -10.76 -2.65
CA ARG A 65 -10.48 -11.63 -3.79
C ARG A 65 -9.23 -12.48 -3.55
N THR A 66 -8.54 -12.26 -2.43
CA THR A 66 -7.29 -12.94 -2.06
C THR A 66 -7.46 -14.01 -0.97
N GLU A 67 -8.70 -14.31 -0.55
CA GLU A 67 -9.04 -15.44 0.33
C GLU A 67 -9.53 -16.65 -0.46
#